data_AF-A0A7S1T576-F1
#
_entry.id   AF-A0A7S1T576-F1
#
_cell.length_a   1.000
_cell.length_b   1.000
_cell.length_c   1.000
_cell.angle_alpha   90.00
_cell.angle_beta   90.00
_cell.angle_gamma   90.00
#
_symmetry.space_group_name_H-M   'P 1'
#
loop_
_entity.id
_entity.type
_entity.pdbx_description
1 polymer ?
#
loop_
_entity_poly.entity_id
_entity_poly.type
_entity_poly.pdbx_seq_one_letter_code
_entity_poly.pdbx_strand_id
1 'polypeptide(L)'
;MGLLFHSVGGWVVLFVVVKIWERQSSGRVSRWLRSRNFSFYLGYVSWTTTRWNDWFARIGQQHRRWLNVWFSVGVGVGFLGLLASVVLLLGNLGLILGFLLEEVTGSRRNSIAWGRDAVDATMFMSGESQPARISAAVGHGRALLSQRMDVQSQNTSMMPVQNRHPIEDQAEDPRWQSFSTSGEHSILEQIMVAESMARHAAVAYEEAVRGRTGLITPLLPGVNLPKNQIWYILIALFASTIFHELGHALAAGAENLRVSGVAGFIALIFPGAFVQMVGIRELPTWRQLKVVCAGAWHNIIIAMACIASIASLPYLLLPVFSQNSELMIVGIPQGSSLLHHANSGDILLSVGSEPVQSRSSFFRALGKSKILNSSVGFWTYP
;
A
#
# COMPACT_ATOMS: atom_id res chain seq x y z
N MET A 1 11.34 -18.00 -1.67
CA MET A 1 12.41 -18.72 -2.40
C MET A 1 12.13 -18.93 -3.88
N GLY A 2 11.04 -19.60 -4.29
CA GLY A 2 10.78 -20.01 -5.68
C GLY A 2 11.15 -18.98 -6.77
N LEU A 3 10.63 -17.75 -6.72
CA LEU A 3 10.84 -16.73 -7.75
C LEU A 3 12.34 -16.43 -8.03
N LEU A 4 13.16 -16.31 -6.98
CA LEU A 4 14.59 -16.04 -7.12
C LEU A 4 15.34 -17.24 -7.73
N PHE A 5 14.98 -18.47 -7.34
CA PHE A 5 15.57 -19.68 -7.92
C PHE A 5 15.27 -19.80 -9.42
N HIS A 6 14.01 -19.56 -9.81
CA HIS A 6 13.61 -19.56 -11.23
C HIS A 6 14.25 -18.41 -12.02
N SER A 7 14.39 -17.22 -11.42
CA SER A 7 15.10 -16.09 -12.03
C SER A 7 16.58 -16.41 -12.27
N VAL A 8 17.30 -16.90 -11.25
CA VAL A 8 18.73 -17.26 -11.37
C VAL A 8 18.93 -18.38 -12.39
N GLY A 9 18.08 -19.43 -12.35
CA GLY A 9 18.10 -20.49 -13.36
C GLY A 9 17.87 -19.96 -14.78
N GLY A 10 16.86 -19.11 -14.97
CA GLY A 10 16.57 -18.45 -16.25
C GLY A 10 17.73 -17.57 -16.74
N TRP A 11 18.39 -16.83 -15.85
CA TRP A 11 19.57 -16.02 -16.17
C TRP A 11 20.79 -16.86 -16.55
N VAL A 12 21.01 -18.01 -15.90
CA VAL A 12 22.06 -18.96 -16.28
C VAL A 12 21.78 -19.56 -17.66
N VAL A 13 20.56 -20.03 -17.92
CA VAL A 13 20.15 -20.56 -19.23
C VAL A 13 20.30 -19.50 -20.32
N LEU A 14 19.78 -18.28 -20.09
CA LEU A 14 19.90 -17.16 -21.04
C LEU A 14 21.36 -16.81 -21.33
N PHE A 15 22.21 -16.74 -20.30
CA PHE A 15 23.62 -16.45 -20.45
C PHE A 15 24.35 -17.54 -21.26
N VAL A 16 24.09 -18.82 -20.97
CA VAL A 16 24.66 -19.95 -21.72
C VAL A 16 24.21 -19.93 -23.18
N VAL A 17 22.91 -19.72 -23.45
CA VAL A 17 22.37 -19.62 -24.83
C VAL A 17 23.01 -18.46 -25.59
N VAL A 18 23.08 -17.26 -24.98
CA VAL A 18 23.73 -16.09 -25.61
C VAL A 18 25.22 -16.33 -25.85
N LYS A 19 25.94 -17.03 -24.97
CA LYS A 19 27.37 -17.36 -25.14
C LYS A 19 27.61 -18.43 -26.21
N ILE A 20 26.75 -19.44 -26.31
CA ILE A 20 26.78 -20.41 -27.41
C ILE A 20 26.53 -19.69 -28.74
N TRP A 21 25.56 -18.77 -28.80
CA TRP A 21 25.24 -18.00 -30.00
C TRP A 21 26.34 -16.99 -30.36
N GLU A 22 27.01 -16.37 -29.38
CA GLU A 22 28.20 -15.54 -29.61
C GLU A 22 29.35 -16.34 -30.25
N ARG A 23 29.58 -17.58 -29.78
CA ARG A 23 30.57 -18.51 -30.32
C ARG A 23 30.22 -18.97 -31.74
N GLN A 24 28.97 -19.41 -31.97
CA GLN A 24 28.49 -19.85 -33.29
C GLN A 24 28.47 -18.73 -34.33
N SER A 25 28.18 -17.49 -33.92
CA SER A 25 28.06 -16.34 -34.82
C SER A 25 29.39 -15.63 -35.12
N SER A 26 30.54 -16.20 -34.74
CA SER A 26 31.87 -15.59 -34.87
C SER A 26 31.90 -14.15 -34.32
N GLY A 27 31.35 -13.95 -33.12
CA GLY A 27 31.29 -12.64 -32.46
C GLY A 27 30.41 -11.61 -33.18
N ARG A 28 29.54 -12.00 -34.14
CA ARG A 28 28.58 -11.08 -34.77
C ARG A 28 27.57 -10.57 -33.75
N VAL A 29 27.08 -11.43 -32.85
CA VAL A 29 26.17 -11.05 -31.76
C VAL A 29 26.81 -10.00 -30.84
N SER A 30 28.06 -10.17 -30.40
CA SER A 30 28.66 -9.18 -29.49
C SER A 30 29.10 -7.89 -30.18
N ARG A 31 29.37 -7.90 -31.49
CA ARG A 31 29.47 -6.68 -32.30
C ARG A 31 28.13 -5.95 -32.41
N TRP A 32 27.02 -6.67 -32.58
CA TRP A 32 25.67 -6.09 -32.62
C TRP A 32 25.22 -5.50 -31.28
N LEU A 33 25.49 -6.20 -30.17
CA LEU A 33 25.23 -5.69 -28.82
C LEU A 33 26.02 -4.39 -28.57
N ARG A 34 27.33 -4.39 -28.86
CA ARG A 34 28.18 -3.20 -28.73
C ARG A 34 27.73 -2.05 -29.64
N SER A 35 27.35 -2.30 -30.90
CA SER A 35 26.89 -1.24 -31.81
C SER A 35 25.50 -0.67 -31.45
N ARG A 36 24.77 -1.33 -30.56
CA ARG A 36 23.51 -0.85 -29.97
C ARG A 36 23.65 -0.38 -28.51
N ASN A 37 24.89 -0.25 -28.01
CA ASN A 37 25.25 0.12 -26.64
C ASN A 37 24.68 -0.81 -25.55
N PHE A 38 24.48 -2.10 -25.85
CA PHE A 38 24.12 -3.10 -24.87
C PHE A 38 25.35 -3.77 -24.25
N SER A 39 25.36 -3.84 -22.92
CA SER A 39 26.27 -4.69 -22.14
C SER A 39 25.48 -5.87 -21.56
N PHE A 40 26.04 -7.07 -21.63
CA PHE A 40 25.38 -8.29 -21.17
C PHE A 40 26.36 -9.20 -20.42
N TYR A 41 26.04 -9.49 -19.16
CA TYR A 41 26.78 -10.34 -18.24
C TYR A 41 25.81 -11.32 -17.55
N LEU A 42 26.33 -12.30 -16.81
CA LEU A 42 25.47 -13.23 -16.07
C LEU A 42 24.65 -12.47 -15.02
N GLY A 43 23.32 -12.57 -15.10
CA GLY A 43 22.41 -11.87 -14.18
C GLY A 43 22.27 -10.36 -14.41
N TYR A 44 22.87 -9.78 -15.47
CA TYR A 44 22.85 -8.33 -15.70
C TYR A 44 22.79 -8.00 -17.20
N VAL A 45 21.85 -7.12 -17.57
CA VAL A 45 21.84 -6.44 -18.87
C VAL A 45 21.73 -4.94 -18.67
N SER A 46 22.44 -4.15 -19.47
CA SER A 46 22.27 -2.69 -19.51
C SER A 46 22.34 -2.13 -20.92
N TRP A 47 21.69 -0.98 -21.10
CA TRP A 47 21.64 -0.22 -22.34
C TRP A 47 22.04 1.23 -22.05
N THR A 48 23.05 1.75 -22.78
CA THR A 48 23.58 3.10 -22.56
C THR A 48 23.22 4.06 -23.70
N THR A 49 22.75 5.26 -23.38
CA THR A 49 22.45 6.33 -24.34
C THR A 49 23.24 7.60 -24.03
N THR A 50 23.81 8.21 -25.07
CA THR A 50 24.54 9.49 -25.00
C THR A 50 23.69 10.68 -25.48
N ARG A 51 22.48 10.43 -26.01
CA ARG A 51 21.63 11.43 -26.68
C ARG A 51 21.29 12.65 -25.81
N TRP A 52 21.28 12.47 -24.50
CA TRP A 52 20.89 13.49 -23.52
C TRP A 52 22.08 14.26 -22.93
N ASN A 53 23.33 13.83 -23.17
CA ASN A 53 24.53 14.40 -22.53
C ASN A 53 24.63 15.92 -22.77
N ASP A 54 24.48 16.33 -24.03
CA ASP A 54 24.44 17.73 -24.46
C ASP A 54 23.31 18.51 -23.81
N TRP A 55 22.14 17.90 -23.62
CA TRP A 55 20.98 18.55 -23.03
C TRP A 55 21.20 18.80 -21.53
N PHE A 56 21.67 17.79 -20.78
CA PHE A 56 22.04 17.96 -19.38
C PHE A 56 23.14 19.01 -19.20
N ALA A 57 24.16 19.01 -20.07
CA ALA A 57 25.23 20.01 -20.04
C ALA A 57 24.72 21.42 -20.31
N ARG A 58 23.86 21.61 -21.33
CA ARG A 58 23.25 22.91 -21.67
C ARG A 58 22.39 23.44 -20.53
N ILE A 59 21.43 22.65 -20.02
CA ILE A 59 20.57 23.07 -18.89
C ILE A 59 21.40 23.33 -17.62
N GLY A 60 22.37 22.45 -17.33
CA GLY A 60 23.30 22.58 -16.21
C GLY A 60 24.09 23.88 -16.22
N GLN A 61 24.60 24.30 -17.39
CA GLN A 61 25.32 25.57 -17.54
C GLN A 61 24.39 26.79 -17.60
N GLN A 62 23.29 26.72 -18.36
CA GLN A 62 22.33 27.81 -18.53
C GLN A 62 21.72 28.24 -17.18
N HIS A 63 21.33 27.27 -16.34
CA HIS A 63 20.73 27.52 -15.03
C HIS A 63 21.73 27.38 -13.88
N ARG A 64 23.04 27.37 -14.17
CA ARG A 64 24.12 27.05 -13.22
C ARG A 64 24.04 27.78 -11.88
N ARG A 65 23.71 29.08 -11.87
CA ARG A 65 23.57 29.87 -10.64
C ARG A 65 22.45 29.35 -9.74
N TRP A 66 21.27 29.11 -10.32
CA TRP A 66 20.11 28.59 -9.61
C TRP A 66 20.33 27.14 -9.16
N LEU A 67 20.81 26.27 -10.07
CA LEU A 67 21.13 24.88 -9.76
C LEU A 67 22.17 24.76 -8.63
N ASN A 68 23.17 25.64 -8.58
CA ASN A 68 24.16 25.63 -7.49
C ASN A 68 23.53 25.93 -6.10
N VAL A 69 22.54 26.82 -6.03
CA VAL A 69 21.80 27.07 -4.78
C VAL A 69 20.88 25.88 -4.46
N TRP A 70 20.12 25.41 -5.46
CA TRP A 70 19.23 24.25 -5.36
C TRP A 70 19.92 23.00 -4.80
N PHE A 71 21.08 22.63 -5.36
CA PHE A 71 21.85 21.48 -4.87
C PHE A 71 22.55 21.76 -3.53
N SER A 72 22.88 23.01 -3.19
CA SER A 72 23.41 23.35 -1.86
C SER A 72 22.35 23.16 -0.76
N VAL A 73 21.08 23.49 -1.03
CA VAL A 73 19.94 23.13 -0.16
C VAL A 73 19.79 21.62 -0.09
N GLY A 74 19.88 20.92 -1.23
CA GLY A 74 19.86 19.45 -1.29
C GLY A 74 20.92 18.75 -0.45
N VAL A 75 22.13 19.33 -0.31
CA VAL A 75 23.16 18.82 0.62
C VAL A 75 22.75 19.00 2.09
N GLY A 76 22.20 20.16 2.45
CA GLY A 76 21.71 20.41 3.81
C GLY A 76 20.57 19.45 4.20
N VAL A 77 19.58 19.28 3.32
CA VAL A 77 18.48 18.32 3.49
C VAL A 77 19.00 16.88 3.52
N GLY A 78 19.95 16.53 2.66
CA GLY A 78 20.60 15.21 2.65
C GLY A 78 21.34 14.88 3.96
N PHE A 79 22.04 15.86 4.54
CA PHE A 79 22.71 15.70 5.84
C PHE A 79 21.72 15.53 7.00
N LEU A 80 20.66 16.35 7.03
CA LEU A 80 19.58 16.20 8.02
C LEU A 80 18.84 14.85 7.87
N GLY A 81 18.58 14.41 6.64
CA GLY A 81 17.98 13.11 6.35
C GLY A 81 18.88 11.93 6.75
N LEU A 82 20.20 12.07 6.64
CA LEU A 82 21.17 11.07 7.12
C LEU A 82 21.23 11.02 8.65
N LEU A 83 21.21 12.17 9.33
CA LEU A 83 21.12 12.21 10.79
C LEU A 83 19.81 11.56 11.28
N ALA A 84 18.68 11.92 10.67
CA ALA A 84 17.38 11.34 10.97
C ALA A 84 17.33 9.83 10.71
N SER A 85 17.91 9.34 9.61
CA SER A 85 17.91 7.90 9.32
C SER A 85 18.82 7.10 10.27
N VAL A 86 19.96 7.66 10.72
CA VAL A 86 20.79 7.05 11.77
C VAL A 86 20.02 6.96 13.08
N VAL A 87 19.35 8.03 13.51
CA VAL A 87 18.53 8.03 14.75
C VAL A 87 17.38 7.02 14.64
N LEU A 88 16.69 6.96 13.50
CA LEU A 88 15.61 6.01 13.24
C LEU A 88 16.11 4.56 13.26
N LEU A 89 17.23 4.27 12.58
CA LEU A 89 17.83 2.93 12.55
C LEU A 89 18.31 2.48 13.93
N LEU A 90 18.90 3.37 14.73
CA LEU A 90 19.28 3.09 16.12
C LEU A 90 18.06 2.86 17.02
N GLY A 91 17.00 3.65 16.86
CA GLY A 91 15.73 3.45 17.58
C GLY A 91 15.06 2.12 17.21
N ASN A 92 15.03 1.78 15.92
CA ASN A 92 14.51 0.51 15.42
C ASN A 92 15.33 -0.70 15.92
N LEU A 93 16.66 -0.58 15.96
CA LEU A 93 17.54 -1.58 16.56
C LEU A 93 17.28 -1.73 18.06
N GLY A 94 17.12 -0.62 18.79
CA GLY A 94 16.79 -0.61 20.22
C GLY A 94 15.45 -1.29 20.53
N LEU A 95 14.41 -1.02 19.73
CA LEU A 95 13.11 -1.70 19.82
C LEU A 95 13.24 -3.21 19.61
N ILE A 96 13.89 -3.63 18.52
CA ILE A 96 14.08 -5.05 18.18
C ILE A 96 14.89 -5.78 19.27
N LEU A 97 15.97 -5.15 19.78
CA LEU A 97 16.75 -5.70 20.90
C LEU A 97 15.92 -5.78 22.19
N GLY A 98 15.04 -4.81 22.47
CA GLY A 98 14.11 -4.86 23.59
C GLY A 98 13.22 -6.11 23.55
N PHE A 99 12.52 -6.33 22.44
CA PHE A 99 11.67 -7.52 22.26
C PHE A 99 12.45 -8.83 22.36
N LEU A 100 13.66 -8.90 21.78
CA LEU A 100 14.51 -10.10 21.87
C LEU A 100 15.02 -10.35 23.29
N LEU A 101 15.32 -9.30 24.07
CA LEU A 101 15.74 -9.43 25.46
C LEU A 101 14.57 -9.83 26.39
N GLU A 102 13.36 -9.33 26.17
CA GLU A 102 12.17 -9.76 26.92
C GLU A 102 11.86 -11.25 26.68
N GLU A 103 11.93 -11.72 25.43
CA GLU A 103 11.76 -13.13 25.08
C GLU A 103 12.85 -14.03 25.72
N VAL A 104 14.13 -13.64 25.60
CA VAL A 104 15.27 -14.42 26.13
C VAL A 104 15.35 -14.43 27.66
N THR A 105 14.93 -13.35 28.33
CA THR A 105 14.92 -13.30 29.81
C THR A 105 13.71 -13.99 30.45
N GLY A 106 12.74 -14.47 29.65
CA GLY A 106 11.54 -15.15 30.15
C GLY A 106 10.61 -14.25 30.98
N SER A 107 10.86 -12.95 31.00
CA SER A 107 10.19 -11.99 31.88
C SER A 107 8.84 -11.57 31.30
N ARG A 108 7.83 -12.44 31.42
CA ARG A 108 6.42 -12.10 31.15
C ARG A 108 5.89 -11.10 32.18
N ARG A 109 6.32 -9.83 32.08
CA ARG A 109 5.50 -8.71 32.52
C ARG A 109 4.36 -8.53 31.53
N ASN A 110 3.16 -8.27 32.04
CA ASN A 110 1.96 -8.09 31.23
C ASN A 110 1.91 -6.68 30.60
N SER A 111 2.96 -6.31 29.89
CA SER A 111 3.05 -5.08 29.11
C SER A 111 2.30 -5.25 27.79
N ILE A 112 1.32 -4.39 27.52
CA ILE A 112 0.77 -4.16 26.17
C ILE A 112 0.04 -5.38 25.57
N ALA A 113 -1.14 -5.68 26.11
CA ALA A 113 -2.15 -6.54 25.47
C ALA A 113 -2.82 -5.82 24.27
N TRP A 114 -2.05 -5.58 23.20
CA TRP A 114 -2.53 -4.97 21.94
C TRP A 114 -2.16 -5.79 20.69
N GLY A 115 -1.31 -6.80 20.82
CA GLY A 115 -0.84 -7.63 19.69
C GLY A 115 -1.54 -8.98 19.53
N ARG A 116 -2.33 -9.44 20.51
CA ARG A 116 -2.96 -10.78 20.47
C ARG A 116 -4.38 -10.72 19.91
N ASP A 117 -5.17 -9.79 20.42
CA ASP A 117 -6.56 -9.52 20.03
C ASP A 117 -6.70 -9.19 18.52
N ALA A 118 -5.66 -8.62 17.91
CA ALA A 118 -5.59 -8.37 16.47
C ALA A 118 -5.43 -9.65 15.62
N VAL A 119 -4.83 -10.71 16.15
CA VAL A 119 -4.71 -12.02 15.48
C VAL A 119 -6.05 -12.74 15.51
N ASP A 120 -6.74 -12.71 16.65
CA ASP A 120 -8.10 -13.28 16.77
C ASP A 120 -9.10 -12.50 15.90
N ALA A 121 -9.02 -11.16 15.87
CA ALA A 121 -9.86 -10.32 15.01
C ALA A 121 -9.65 -10.56 13.50
N THR A 122 -8.40 -10.79 13.06
CA THR A 122 -8.13 -11.10 11.64
C THR A 122 -8.58 -12.51 11.24
N MET A 123 -8.58 -13.48 12.17
CA MET A 123 -9.10 -14.82 11.93
C MET A 123 -10.63 -14.85 11.70
N PHE A 124 -11.37 -13.86 12.21
CA PHE A 124 -12.81 -13.69 11.97
C PHE A 124 -13.18 -13.04 10.62
N MET A 125 -12.22 -12.60 9.80
CA MET A 125 -12.49 -11.96 8.50
C MET A 125 -12.12 -12.81 7.27
N SER A 126 -11.51 -13.98 7.44
CA SER A 126 -11.27 -14.95 6.36
C SER A 126 -12.45 -15.92 6.22
N GLY A 127 -13.41 -15.60 5.36
CA GLY A 127 -14.59 -16.43 5.09
C GLY A 127 -14.33 -17.69 4.26
N GLU A 128 -13.41 -18.57 4.68
CA GLU A 128 -13.21 -19.90 4.08
C GLU A 128 -13.78 -21.00 4.99
N SER A 129 -14.93 -21.56 4.59
CA SER A 129 -15.66 -22.58 5.34
C SER A 129 -15.21 -24.01 4.98
N GLN A 130 -14.29 -24.59 5.75
CA GLN A 130 -14.05 -26.04 5.76
C GLN A 130 -13.97 -26.63 7.18
N PRO A 131 -14.64 -27.78 7.48
CA PRO A 131 -14.74 -28.31 8.83
C PRO A 131 -13.64 -29.35 9.17
N ALA A 132 -12.82 -29.08 10.18
CA ALA A 132 -11.78 -30.02 10.64
C ALA A 132 -11.61 -30.10 12.17
N ARG A 133 -12.40 -31.00 12.78
CA ARG A 133 -12.07 -31.81 13.98
C ARG A 133 -11.42 -31.12 15.19
N ILE A 134 -12.24 -30.72 16.17
CA ILE A 134 -11.80 -30.58 17.56
C ILE A 134 -11.50 -31.98 18.14
N SER A 135 -10.29 -32.20 18.65
CA SER A 135 -9.93 -33.32 19.54
C SER A 135 -8.60 -33.06 20.25
N ALA A 136 -8.45 -33.63 21.45
CA ALA A 136 -7.23 -33.67 22.25
C ALA A 136 -6.62 -32.31 22.70
N ALA A 137 -7.32 -31.61 23.59
CA ALA A 137 -6.72 -30.66 24.55
C ALA A 137 -7.39 -30.78 25.93
N VAL A 138 -7.50 -32.00 26.46
CA VAL A 138 -8.07 -32.26 27.79
C VAL A 138 -7.06 -31.93 28.87
N GLY A 139 -7.47 -31.11 29.84
CA GLY A 139 -6.82 -31.00 31.15
C GLY A 139 -5.79 -29.89 31.30
N HIS A 140 -6.26 -28.71 31.72
CA HIS A 140 -6.05 -28.14 33.06
C HIS A 140 -6.99 -26.92 33.25
N GLY A 141 -7.31 -26.54 34.49
CA GLY A 141 -8.11 -25.34 34.78
C GLY A 141 -9.56 -25.56 35.26
N ARG A 142 -9.94 -26.76 35.74
CA ARG A 142 -11.28 -26.98 36.34
C ARG A 142 -11.30 -26.73 37.85
N ALA A 143 -10.95 -25.50 38.24
CA ALA A 143 -11.07 -24.96 39.60
C ALA A 143 -11.22 -23.42 39.53
N LEU A 144 -11.76 -22.82 40.59
CA LEU A 144 -11.91 -21.35 40.75
C LEU A 144 -12.91 -20.65 39.80
N LEU A 145 -14.17 -21.12 39.74
CA LEU A 145 -15.35 -20.26 39.51
C LEU A 145 -16.66 -20.99 39.87
N SER A 146 -16.81 -21.38 41.14
CA SER A 146 -17.96 -22.15 41.64
C SER A 146 -18.46 -21.66 43.01
N GLN A 147 -18.74 -20.36 43.12
CA GLN A 147 -19.49 -19.76 44.23
C GLN A 147 -19.99 -18.35 43.85
N ARG A 148 -21.16 -17.95 44.39
CA ARG A 148 -21.86 -16.66 44.18
C ARG A 148 -22.31 -16.38 42.72
N MET A 149 -23.60 -16.26 42.40
CA MET A 149 -24.82 -16.12 43.22
C MET A 149 -26.01 -16.85 42.60
N ASP A 150 -26.94 -17.29 43.45
CA ASP A 150 -28.27 -17.74 43.04
C ASP A 150 -29.10 -16.59 42.44
N VAL A 151 -29.85 -16.89 41.38
CA VAL A 151 -31.06 -16.13 41.01
C VAL A 151 -32.18 -17.15 40.80
N GLN A 152 -33.32 -16.84 41.42
CA GLN A 152 -34.40 -17.78 41.71
C GLN A 152 -35.32 -17.97 40.49
N SER A 153 -35.79 -19.21 40.25
CA SER A 153 -36.72 -19.52 39.16
C SER A 153 -38.18 -19.25 39.54
N GLN A 154 -38.96 -18.74 38.59
CA GLN A 154 -40.43 -18.86 38.56
C GLN A 154 -40.91 -19.10 37.11
N ASN A 155 -42.02 -19.84 36.99
CA ASN A 155 -42.72 -20.12 35.73
C ASN A 155 -43.44 -18.85 35.21
N THR A 156 -44.02 -18.72 34.01
CA THR A 156 -44.70 -19.65 33.05
C THR A 156 -44.72 -18.92 31.66
N SER A 157 -45.00 -19.44 30.45
CA SER A 157 -45.79 -20.60 30.00
C SER A 157 -45.38 -21.13 28.60
N MET A 158 -45.92 -22.31 28.25
CA MET A 158 -46.18 -22.82 26.88
C MET A 158 -47.34 -22.05 26.18
N MET A 159 -47.71 -22.14 24.89
CA MET A 159 -47.38 -22.92 23.65
C MET A 159 -48.10 -22.18 22.46
N PRO A 160 -48.05 -22.57 21.16
CA PRO A 160 -47.28 -23.62 20.47
C PRO A 160 -46.52 -23.17 19.19
N VAL A 161 -45.78 -24.09 18.57
CA VAL A 161 -45.27 -24.04 17.18
C VAL A 161 -46.34 -24.57 16.20
N GLN A 162 -46.37 -24.09 14.95
CA GLN A 162 -47.13 -24.74 13.86
C GLN A 162 -46.29 -24.91 12.59
N ASN A 163 -45.96 -26.17 12.25
CA ASN A 163 -45.17 -26.56 11.08
C ASN A 163 -46.04 -27.15 9.95
N ARG A 164 -45.66 -26.85 8.69
CA ARG A 164 -45.72 -27.67 7.45
C ARG A 164 -45.03 -26.82 6.36
N HIS A 165 -43.86 -27.19 5.82
CA HIS A 165 -43.53 -28.28 4.88
C HIS A 165 -44.19 -28.15 3.49
N PRO A 166 -43.49 -28.52 2.39
CA PRO A 166 -42.13 -29.07 2.29
C PRO A 166 -41.12 -28.15 1.57
N ILE A 167 -39.86 -28.60 1.47
CA ILE A 167 -38.91 -28.15 0.43
C ILE A 167 -39.23 -28.94 -0.84
N GLU A 168 -39.19 -28.29 -2.00
CA GLU A 168 -39.36 -28.94 -3.31
C GLU A 168 -38.23 -28.51 -4.25
N ASP A 169 -37.47 -29.47 -4.75
CA ASP A 169 -36.39 -29.24 -5.71
C ASP A 169 -36.96 -28.78 -7.05
N GLN A 170 -36.74 -27.51 -7.42
CA GLN A 170 -36.92 -27.07 -8.80
C GLN A 170 -35.58 -26.69 -9.42
N ALA A 171 -35.37 -27.25 -10.62
CA ALA A 171 -34.10 -27.28 -11.33
C ALA A 171 -33.51 -25.88 -11.62
N GLU A 172 -32.19 -25.86 -11.83
CA GLU A 172 -31.44 -24.69 -12.29
C GLU A 172 -32.00 -24.16 -13.62
N ASP A 173 -32.81 -23.11 -13.58
CA ASP A 173 -33.26 -22.40 -14.77
C ASP A 173 -32.09 -21.56 -15.32
N PRO A 174 -31.60 -21.82 -16.56
CA PRO A 174 -30.39 -21.20 -17.08
C PRO A 174 -30.54 -19.71 -17.48
N ARG A 175 -31.63 -19.05 -17.08
CA ARG A 175 -31.93 -17.64 -17.43
C ARG A 175 -31.19 -16.57 -16.61
N TRP A 176 -30.40 -16.95 -15.59
CA TRP A 176 -29.62 -16.01 -14.77
C TRP A 176 -28.37 -15.37 -15.44
N GLN A 177 -28.19 -15.52 -16.76
CA GLN A 177 -27.09 -14.89 -17.51
C GLN A 177 -27.46 -13.56 -18.22
N SER A 178 -28.63 -12.97 -17.93
CA SER A 178 -28.96 -11.63 -18.45
C SER A 178 -29.90 -10.85 -17.55
N PHE A 179 -29.82 -9.52 -17.65
CA PHE A 179 -30.46 -8.48 -16.83
C PHE A 179 -29.90 -8.39 -15.38
N SER A 180 -29.55 -7.21 -14.86
CA SER A 180 -29.67 -5.84 -15.42
C SER A 180 -28.39 -5.01 -15.27
N THR A 181 -27.65 -4.81 -16.36
CA THR A 181 -26.69 -3.69 -16.47
C THR A 181 -27.43 -2.41 -16.84
N SER A 182 -28.16 -1.88 -15.87
CA SER A 182 -28.76 -0.55 -15.85
C SER A 182 -28.46 0.04 -14.47
N GLY A 183 -27.83 1.19 -14.33
CA GLY A 183 -27.52 2.23 -15.30
C GLY A 183 -27.53 3.55 -14.53
N GLU A 184 -26.61 4.48 -14.81
CA GLU A 184 -26.45 5.71 -14.03
C GLU A 184 -25.98 5.54 -12.56
N HIS A 185 -25.07 4.59 -12.30
CA HIS A 185 -24.20 4.68 -11.11
C HIS A 185 -23.43 6.00 -11.16
N SER A 186 -23.80 6.92 -10.27
CA SER A 186 -23.32 8.30 -10.29
C SER A 186 -21.81 8.37 -10.20
N ILE A 187 -21.20 9.33 -10.91
CA ILE A 187 -19.76 9.61 -10.82
C ILE A 187 -19.36 9.91 -9.36
N LEU A 188 -20.30 10.45 -8.57
CA LEU A 188 -20.15 10.67 -7.13
C LEU A 188 -20.06 9.36 -6.33
N GLU A 189 -20.85 8.33 -6.66
CA GLU A 189 -20.74 7.01 -6.02
C GLU A 189 -19.38 6.38 -6.30
N GLN A 190 -18.98 6.31 -7.57
CA GLN A 190 -17.72 5.68 -7.98
C GLN A 190 -16.50 6.33 -7.31
N ILE A 191 -16.57 7.63 -7.04
CA ILE A 191 -15.48 8.38 -6.38
C ILE A 191 -15.63 8.38 -4.86
N MET A 192 -16.83 8.33 -4.27
CA MET A 192 -16.96 8.05 -2.83
C MET A 192 -16.52 6.62 -2.50
N VAL A 193 -16.76 5.66 -3.40
CA VAL A 193 -16.15 4.32 -3.34
C VAL A 193 -14.63 4.42 -3.51
N ALA A 194 -14.10 5.14 -4.50
CA ALA A 194 -12.64 5.28 -4.66
C ALA A 194 -11.96 5.99 -3.46
N GLU A 195 -12.57 7.03 -2.89
CA GLU A 195 -12.06 7.77 -1.75
C GLU A 195 -12.18 6.94 -0.46
N SER A 196 -13.30 6.25 -0.24
CA SER A 196 -13.44 5.33 0.89
C SER A 196 -12.49 4.15 0.75
N MET A 197 -12.28 3.57 -0.44
CA MET A 197 -11.27 2.54 -0.69
C MET A 197 -9.85 3.07 -0.44
N ALA A 198 -9.54 4.31 -0.84
CA ALA A 198 -8.25 4.94 -0.55
C ALA A 198 -8.05 5.17 0.95
N ARG A 199 -9.08 5.62 1.68
CA ARG A 199 -9.07 5.77 3.15
C ARG A 199 -8.94 4.42 3.86
N HIS A 200 -9.69 3.39 3.45
CA HIS A 200 -9.56 2.04 4.02
C HIS A 200 -8.21 1.40 3.69
N ALA A 201 -7.66 1.62 2.50
CA ALA A 201 -6.30 1.18 2.15
C ALA A 201 -5.23 1.90 2.99
N ALA A 202 -5.41 3.20 3.28
CA ALA A 202 -4.53 3.96 4.15
C ALA A 202 -4.63 3.49 5.63
N VAL A 203 -5.84 3.23 6.14
CA VAL A 203 -6.04 2.70 7.51
C VAL A 203 -5.51 1.27 7.63
N ALA A 204 -5.83 0.37 6.69
CA ALA A 204 -5.31 -0.99 6.68
C ALA A 204 -3.77 -1.03 6.51
N TYR A 205 -3.19 -0.05 5.81
CA TYR A 205 -1.74 0.17 5.78
C TYR A 205 -1.20 0.65 7.14
N GLU A 206 -1.86 1.62 7.78
CA GLU A 206 -1.48 2.14 9.10
C GLU A 206 -1.58 1.04 10.19
N GLU A 207 -2.58 0.17 10.12
CA GLU A 207 -2.74 -1.02 10.98
C GLU A 207 -1.71 -2.11 10.67
N ALA A 208 -1.47 -2.43 9.39
CA ALA A 208 -0.44 -3.40 8.99
C ALA A 208 0.99 -2.94 9.33
N VAL A 209 1.22 -1.63 9.44
CA VAL A 209 2.46 -1.03 9.95
C VAL A 209 2.48 -1.01 11.48
N ARG A 210 1.40 -0.59 12.17
CA ARG A 210 1.32 -0.62 13.65
C ARG A 210 1.44 -2.03 14.24
N GLY A 211 0.88 -3.03 13.57
CA GLY A 211 0.91 -4.43 14.00
C GLY A 211 2.27 -5.12 13.86
N ARG A 212 3.30 -4.44 13.35
CA ARG A 212 4.66 -4.98 13.23
C ARG A 212 5.64 -4.15 14.06
N THR A 213 6.35 -4.82 14.97
CA THR A 213 7.24 -4.24 15.99
C THR A 213 8.54 -3.62 15.47
N GLY A 214 8.65 -3.35 14.15
CA GLY A 214 9.79 -2.71 13.51
C GLY A 214 9.35 -1.48 12.72
N LEU A 215 9.92 -0.32 13.06
CA LEU A 215 9.57 1.02 12.52
C LEU A 215 9.82 1.15 11.00
N ILE A 216 10.60 0.23 10.41
CA ILE A 216 10.79 0.09 8.97
C ILE A 216 10.57 -1.39 8.61
N THR A 217 9.43 -1.69 7.97
CA THR A 217 9.21 -2.98 7.29
C THR A 217 9.38 -2.79 5.78
N PRO A 218 10.24 -3.56 5.08
CA PRO A 218 10.41 -3.43 3.64
C PRO A 218 9.12 -3.82 2.88
N LEU A 219 8.74 -3.05 1.87
CA LEU A 219 7.56 -3.31 1.05
C LEU A 219 7.87 -4.39 0.00
N LEU A 220 7.20 -5.54 0.14
CA LEU A 220 7.44 -6.77 -0.61
C LEU A 220 6.09 -7.34 -1.12
N PRO A 221 5.77 -7.17 -2.42
CA PRO A 221 4.59 -7.76 -3.04
C PRO A 221 4.51 -9.27 -2.84
N GLY A 222 3.35 -9.74 -2.39
CA GLY A 222 3.13 -11.14 -2.02
C GLY A 222 3.65 -11.55 -0.63
N VAL A 223 4.16 -10.62 0.19
CA VAL A 223 4.62 -10.88 1.57
C VAL A 223 3.99 -9.92 2.59
N ASN A 224 3.89 -8.62 2.27
CA ASN A 224 3.14 -7.64 3.05
C ASN A 224 2.29 -6.67 2.21
N LEU A 225 2.31 -6.81 0.87
CA LEU A 225 1.42 -6.10 -0.04
C LEU A 225 0.71 -7.08 -0.99
N PRO A 226 -0.57 -6.84 -1.35
CA PRO A 226 -1.27 -7.60 -2.38
C PRO A 226 -0.52 -7.66 -3.73
N LYS A 227 -0.59 -8.78 -4.44
CA LYS A 227 0.21 -9.01 -5.67
C LYS A 227 -0.11 -8.03 -6.80
N ASN A 228 -1.35 -7.54 -6.90
CA ASN A 228 -1.76 -6.54 -7.89
C ASN A 228 -1.07 -5.16 -7.68
N GLN A 229 -0.62 -4.85 -6.46
CA GLN A 229 0.08 -3.60 -6.17
C GLN A 229 1.46 -3.48 -6.83
N ILE A 230 2.01 -4.57 -7.38
CA ILE A 230 3.35 -4.58 -8.00
C ILE A 230 3.49 -3.56 -9.13
N TRP A 231 2.42 -3.30 -9.91
CA TRP A 231 2.46 -2.35 -11.03
C TRP A 231 2.61 -0.90 -10.57
N TYR A 232 1.91 -0.48 -9.51
CA TYR A 232 2.07 0.86 -8.94
C TYR A 232 3.48 1.05 -8.37
N ILE A 233 4.06 0.02 -7.73
CA ILE A 233 5.45 0.06 -7.23
C ILE A 233 6.44 0.15 -8.39
N LEU A 234 6.24 -0.61 -9.48
CA LEU A 234 7.11 -0.54 -10.66
C LEU A 234 7.04 0.83 -11.34
N ILE A 235 5.85 1.44 -11.45
CA ILE A 235 5.66 2.80 -11.98
C ILE A 235 6.33 3.85 -11.07
N ALA A 236 6.10 3.76 -9.75
CA ALA A 236 6.71 4.67 -8.78
C ALA A 236 8.23 4.56 -8.74
N LEU A 237 8.77 3.33 -8.81
CA LEU A 237 10.21 3.08 -8.90
C LEU A 237 10.78 3.64 -10.20
N PHE A 238 10.15 3.39 -11.34
CA PHE A 238 10.58 3.89 -12.65
C PHE A 238 10.62 5.42 -12.69
N ALA A 239 9.57 6.09 -12.21
CA ALA A 239 9.53 7.55 -12.10
C ALA A 239 10.63 8.06 -11.14
N SER A 240 10.70 7.51 -9.93
CA SER A 240 11.72 7.85 -8.92
C SER A 240 13.14 7.73 -9.48
N THR A 241 13.49 6.60 -10.09
CA THR A 241 14.80 6.37 -10.72
C THR A 241 15.09 7.37 -11.84
N ILE A 242 14.14 7.69 -12.72
CA ILE A 242 14.35 8.68 -13.80
C ILE A 242 14.72 10.05 -13.21
N PHE A 243 14.01 10.50 -12.18
CA PHE A 243 14.26 11.82 -11.59
C PHE A 243 15.46 11.85 -10.65
N HIS A 244 15.81 10.72 -10.01
CA HIS A 244 17.06 10.55 -9.26
C HIS A 244 18.27 10.76 -10.18
N GLU A 245 18.28 10.07 -11.33
CA GLU A 245 19.34 10.19 -12.32
C GLU A 245 19.34 11.57 -13.01
N LEU A 246 18.17 12.14 -13.30
CA LEU A 246 18.07 13.53 -13.78
C LEU A 246 18.74 14.51 -12.80
N GLY A 247 18.52 14.33 -11.49
CA GLY A 247 19.17 15.12 -10.46
C GLY A 247 20.70 15.06 -10.57
N HIS A 248 21.27 13.85 -10.62
CA HIS A 248 22.72 13.65 -10.80
C HIS A 248 23.25 14.28 -12.10
N ALA A 249 22.55 14.12 -13.23
CA ALA A 249 22.96 14.68 -14.52
C ALA A 249 22.95 16.23 -14.53
N LEU A 250 21.93 16.85 -13.93
CA LEU A 250 21.84 18.31 -13.81
C LEU A 250 22.87 18.88 -12.84
N ALA A 251 23.18 18.19 -11.74
CA ALA A 251 24.25 18.58 -10.82
C ALA A 251 25.63 18.48 -11.48
N ALA A 252 25.89 17.40 -12.22
CA ALA A 252 27.09 17.24 -13.02
C ALA A 252 27.26 18.39 -14.02
N GLY A 253 26.21 18.71 -14.79
CA GLY A 253 26.20 19.84 -15.72
C GLY A 253 26.48 21.19 -15.03
N ALA A 254 25.89 21.45 -13.87
CA ALA A 254 26.06 22.69 -13.11
C ALA A 254 27.46 22.84 -12.45
N GLU A 255 28.15 21.73 -12.19
CA GLU A 255 29.53 21.72 -11.69
C GLU A 255 30.59 21.55 -12.79
N ASN A 256 30.18 21.60 -14.07
CA ASN A 256 31.03 21.45 -15.27
C ASN A 256 31.61 20.04 -15.48
N LEU A 257 31.03 19.01 -14.83
CA LEU A 257 31.43 17.62 -15.07
C LEU A 257 30.91 17.11 -16.42
N ARG A 258 31.72 16.28 -17.08
CA ARG A 258 31.33 15.65 -18.34
C ARG A 258 30.50 14.40 -18.07
N VAL A 259 29.20 14.48 -18.36
CA VAL A 259 28.33 13.30 -18.48
C VAL A 259 28.76 12.48 -19.70
N SER A 260 29.11 11.22 -19.48
CA SER A 260 29.51 10.26 -20.51
C SER A 260 28.31 9.52 -21.11
N GLY A 261 27.25 9.29 -20.34
CA GLY A 261 26.02 8.67 -20.80
C GLY A 261 25.04 8.42 -19.66
N VAL A 262 23.81 8.05 -19.99
CA VAL A 262 22.84 7.48 -19.04
C VAL A 262 22.57 6.05 -19.44
N ALA A 263 22.59 5.14 -18.46
CA ALA A 263 22.37 3.71 -18.69
C ALA A 263 21.18 3.21 -17.88
N GLY A 264 20.24 2.52 -18.55
CA GLY A 264 19.23 1.70 -17.89
C GLY A 264 19.73 0.26 -17.77
N PHE A 265 19.39 -0.44 -16.70
CA PHE A 265 19.81 -1.83 -16.47
C PHE A 265 18.74 -2.67 -15.77
N ILE A 266 18.89 -4.00 -15.88
CA ILE A 266 18.17 -4.98 -15.08
C ILE A 266 19.21 -5.92 -14.48
N ALA A 267 19.24 -6.01 -13.15
CA ALA A 267 20.08 -6.92 -12.37
C ALA A 267 19.19 -7.97 -11.68
N LEU A 268 19.26 -9.22 -12.15
CA LEU A 268 18.36 -10.33 -11.79
C LEU A 268 16.87 -10.01 -12.01
N ILE A 269 16.22 -9.42 -11.02
CA ILE A 269 14.81 -8.98 -11.06
C ILE A 269 14.64 -7.47 -10.82
N PHE A 270 15.73 -6.76 -10.53
CA PHE A 270 15.72 -5.36 -10.13
C PHE A 270 16.05 -4.46 -11.34
N PRO A 271 15.09 -3.68 -11.85
CA PRO A 271 15.39 -2.61 -12.80
C PRO A 271 16.09 -1.44 -12.10
N GLY A 272 16.88 -0.68 -12.84
CA GLY A 272 17.51 0.54 -12.36
C GLY A 272 18.07 1.38 -13.50
N ALA A 273 18.64 2.53 -13.16
CA ALA A 273 19.42 3.36 -14.08
C ALA A 273 20.61 4.00 -13.36
N PHE A 274 21.56 4.56 -14.11
CA PHE A 274 22.66 5.37 -13.57
C PHE A 274 23.19 6.38 -14.59
N VAL A 275 23.56 7.58 -14.13
CA VAL A 275 24.35 8.55 -14.90
C VAL A 275 25.84 8.25 -14.79
N GLN A 276 26.49 8.05 -15.94
CA GLN A 276 27.95 7.95 -16.03
C GLN A 276 28.54 9.35 -16.22
N MET A 277 29.51 9.72 -15.40
CA MET A 277 30.19 11.01 -15.45
C MET A 277 31.65 10.88 -14.99
N VAL A 278 32.53 11.71 -15.54
CA VAL A 278 33.98 11.70 -15.27
C VAL A 278 34.37 12.97 -14.51
N GLY A 279 35.38 12.86 -13.63
CA GLY A 279 35.97 14.00 -12.92
C GLY A 279 35.41 14.32 -11.53
N ILE A 280 34.43 13.55 -11.00
CA ILE A 280 33.85 13.84 -9.66
C ILE A 280 34.95 13.98 -8.59
N ARG A 281 35.92 13.07 -8.56
CA ARG A 281 36.97 13.02 -7.53
C ARG A 281 37.96 14.19 -7.59
N GLU A 282 38.02 14.92 -8.71
CA GLU A 282 38.87 16.09 -8.90
C GLU A 282 38.21 17.38 -8.37
N LEU A 283 36.89 17.36 -8.11
CA LEU A 283 36.19 18.49 -7.51
C LEU A 283 36.50 18.61 -6.01
N PRO A 284 36.48 19.84 -5.43
CA PRO A 284 36.46 20.02 -3.98
C PRO A 284 35.21 19.39 -3.35
N THR A 285 35.35 18.85 -2.14
CA THR A 285 34.37 18.02 -1.42
C THR A 285 32.94 18.59 -1.43
N TRP A 286 32.76 19.90 -1.26
CA TRP A 286 31.43 20.54 -1.29
C TRP A 286 30.68 20.35 -2.62
N ARG A 287 31.40 20.37 -3.75
CA ARG A 287 30.82 20.14 -5.08
C ARG A 287 30.56 18.65 -5.32
N GLN A 288 31.42 17.77 -4.79
CA GLN A 288 31.15 16.32 -4.78
C GLN A 288 29.84 16.01 -4.03
N LEU A 289 29.66 16.59 -2.84
CA LEU A 289 28.44 16.44 -2.04
C LEU A 289 27.20 16.91 -2.81
N LYS A 290 27.24 18.06 -3.50
CA LYS A 290 26.12 18.51 -4.34
C LYS A 290 25.72 17.46 -5.39
N VAL A 291 26.70 16.88 -6.08
CA VAL A 291 26.46 15.86 -7.12
C VAL A 291 25.95 14.54 -6.52
N VAL A 292 26.48 14.12 -5.36
CA VAL A 292 26.09 12.88 -4.68
C VAL A 292 24.71 12.97 -4.00
N CYS A 293 24.36 14.11 -3.40
CA CYS A 293 23.03 14.34 -2.82
C CYS A 293 21.94 14.63 -3.86
N ALA A 294 22.31 14.90 -5.12
CA ALA A 294 21.43 15.43 -6.15
C ALA A 294 20.19 14.57 -6.45
N GLY A 295 20.35 13.25 -6.60
CA GLY A 295 19.25 12.34 -6.90
C GLY A 295 18.31 12.13 -5.71
N ALA A 296 18.87 11.96 -4.50
CA ALA A 296 18.09 11.87 -3.27
C ALA A 296 17.24 13.13 -3.04
N TRP A 297 17.80 14.32 -3.30
CA TRP A 297 17.08 15.59 -3.24
C TRP A 297 15.91 15.66 -4.22
N HIS A 298 16.09 15.23 -5.48
CA HIS A 298 15.01 15.22 -6.47
C HIS A 298 13.88 14.25 -6.08
N ASN A 299 14.20 13.09 -5.50
CA ASN A 299 13.19 12.17 -4.97
C ASN A 299 12.38 12.77 -3.81
N ILE A 300 13.02 13.54 -2.91
CA ILE A 300 12.33 14.25 -1.83
C ILE A 300 11.38 15.32 -2.39
N ILE A 301 11.83 16.10 -3.38
CA ILE A 301 10.99 17.10 -4.08
C ILE A 301 9.76 16.44 -4.72
N ILE A 302 9.91 15.28 -5.34
CA ILE A 302 8.81 14.57 -6.00
C ILE A 302 7.87 13.94 -4.99
N ALA A 303 8.38 13.36 -3.89
CA ALA A 303 7.54 12.88 -2.81
C ALA A 303 6.66 14.01 -2.24
N MET A 304 7.25 15.20 -2.00
CA MET A 304 6.49 16.38 -1.57
C MET A 304 5.50 16.87 -2.64
N ALA A 305 5.86 16.83 -3.92
CA ALA A 305 4.95 17.19 -5.01
C ALA A 305 3.75 16.22 -5.09
N CYS A 306 3.98 14.91 -4.98
CA CYS A 306 2.91 13.91 -4.94
C CYS A 306 2.00 14.09 -3.71
N ILE A 307 2.57 14.35 -2.52
CA ILE A 307 1.80 14.65 -1.30
C ILE A 307 0.96 15.91 -1.51
N ALA A 308 1.52 16.98 -2.10
CA ALA A 308 0.78 18.20 -2.41
C ALA A 308 -0.33 17.98 -3.46
N SER A 309 -0.11 17.13 -4.46
CA SER A 309 -1.13 16.74 -5.45
C SER A 309 -2.26 15.91 -4.85
N ILE A 310 -1.97 15.04 -3.87
CA ILE A 310 -3.00 14.29 -3.13
C ILE A 310 -3.78 15.24 -2.21
N ALA A 311 -3.10 16.17 -1.53
CA ALA A 311 -3.73 17.16 -0.66
C ALA A 311 -4.56 18.22 -1.43
N SER A 312 -4.22 18.52 -2.69
CA SER A 312 -5.00 19.42 -3.54
C SER A 312 -6.18 18.74 -4.24
N LEU A 313 -6.20 17.40 -4.32
CA LEU A 313 -7.20 16.63 -5.05
C LEU A 313 -8.66 16.96 -4.66
N PRO A 314 -9.04 17.12 -3.37
CA PRO A 314 -10.42 17.51 -3.02
C PRO A 314 -10.82 18.85 -3.65
N TYR A 315 -9.92 19.84 -3.64
CA TYR A 315 -10.17 21.17 -4.22
C TYR A 315 -10.23 21.14 -5.75
N LEU A 316 -9.44 20.27 -6.40
CA LEU A 316 -9.50 20.05 -7.85
C LEU A 316 -10.81 19.36 -8.28
N LEU A 317 -11.41 18.56 -7.39
CA LEU A 317 -12.66 17.85 -7.63
C LEU A 317 -13.92 18.70 -7.33
N LEU A 318 -13.84 19.74 -6.49
CA LEU A 318 -15.00 20.61 -6.13
C LEU A 318 -15.91 21.03 -7.31
N PRO A 319 -15.41 21.40 -8.52
CA PRO A 319 -16.29 21.78 -9.64
C PRO A 319 -17.16 20.64 -10.19
N VAL A 320 -16.83 19.40 -9.87
CA VAL A 320 -17.54 18.16 -10.25
C VAL A 320 -18.25 17.54 -9.03
N PHE A 321 -17.96 18.02 -7.82
CA PHE A 321 -18.43 17.46 -6.55
C PHE A 321 -19.46 18.36 -5.86
N SER A 322 -20.73 18.14 -6.17
CA SER A 322 -21.83 18.56 -5.32
C SER A 322 -21.80 17.77 -4.01
N GLN A 323 -21.35 18.42 -2.92
CA GLN A 323 -21.56 17.93 -1.57
C GLN A 323 -23.04 18.08 -1.18
N ASN A 324 -23.87 17.15 -1.66
CA ASN A 324 -25.20 16.96 -1.09
C ASN A 324 -25.04 16.53 0.37
N SER A 325 -25.80 17.12 1.29
CA SER A 325 -25.77 16.79 2.73
C SER A 325 -26.43 15.44 3.09
N GLU A 326 -26.63 14.59 2.09
CA GLU A 326 -27.42 13.37 2.12
C GLU A 326 -26.58 12.20 2.63
N LEU A 327 -27.14 11.39 3.54
CA LEU A 327 -26.42 10.32 4.21
C LEU A 327 -26.59 8.99 3.47
N MET A 328 -25.77 8.78 2.45
CA MET A 328 -25.69 7.53 1.70
C MET A 328 -25.18 6.36 2.56
N ILE A 329 -25.81 5.19 2.43
CA ILE A 329 -25.36 3.94 3.04
C ILE A 329 -24.25 3.34 2.17
N VAL A 330 -23.01 3.38 2.68
CA VAL A 330 -21.80 2.93 1.95
C VAL A 330 -21.57 1.41 2.04
N GLY A 331 -22.21 0.72 2.99
CA GLY A 331 -22.06 -0.72 3.18
C GLY A 331 -22.83 -1.27 4.37
N ILE A 332 -23.33 -2.50 4.26
CA ILE A 332 -24.06 -3.20 5.33
C ILE A 332 -23.35 -4.54 5.63
N PRO A 333 -22.96 -4.83 6.90
CA PRO A 333 -22.33 -6.10 7.26
C PRO A 333 -23.26 -7.31 7.02
N GLN A 334 -22.70 -8.42 6.54
CA GLN A 334 -23.47 -9.64 6.20
C GLN A 334 -24.14 -10.35 7.39
N GLY A 335 -23.87 -9.94 8.64
CA GLY A 335 -24.58 -10.38 9.85
C GLY A 335 -25.58 -9.36 10.40
N SER A 336 -25.85 -8.27 9.68
CA SER A 336 -26.73 -7.19 10.14
C SER A 336 -28.21 -7.49 9.87
N SER A 337 -29.10 -7.17 10.81
CA SER A 337 -30.55 -7.19 10.59
C SER A 337 -31.01 -6.20 9.50
N LEU A 338 -30.17 -5.23 9.12
CA LEU A 338 -30.44 -4.29 8.05
C LEU A 338 -30.17 -4.85 6.64
N LEU A 339 -29.52 -6.01 6.51
CA LEU A 339 -29.08 -6.58 5.22
C LEU A 339 -30.21 -6.88 4.22
N HIS A 340 -31.45 -6.98 4.70
CA HIS A 340 -32.65 -7.21 3.89
C HIS A 340 -33.66 -6.05 3.95
N HIS A 341 -33.25 -4.90 4.52
CA HIS A 341 -34.13 -3.76 4.81
C HIS A 341 -33.59 -2.41 4.29
N ALA A 342 -32.35 -2.37 3.80
CA ALA A 342 -31.74 -1.27 3.08
C ALA A 342 -30.62 -1.84 2.18
N ASN A 343 -30.18 -1.11 1.16
CA ASN A 343 -29.04 -1.50 0.32
C ASN A 343 -27.83 -0.58 0.57
N SER A 344 -26.76 -0.80 -0.20
CA SER A 344 -25.67 0.18 -0.35
C SER A 344 -25.96 1.03 -1.58
N GLY A 345 -25.86 2.36 -1.44
CA GLY A 345 -26.40 3.35 -2.39
C GLY A 345 -27.57 4.14 -1.79
N ASP A 346 -28.46 3.46 -1.04
CA ASP A 346 -29.60 4.05 -0.32
C ASP A 346 -29.25 5.38 0.40
N ILE A 347 -30.02 6.42 0.14
CA ILE A 347 -29.96 7.71 0.87
C ILE A 347 -30.84 7.62 2.12
N LEU A 348 -30.26 7.81 3.30
CA LEU A 348 -30.99 7.88 4.56
C LEU A 348 -31.69 9.24 4.75
N LEU A 349 -33.03 9.23 4.77
CA LEU A 349 -33.85 10.43 4.94
C LEU A 349 -34.21 10.72 6.40
N SER A 350 -34.48 9.68 7.20
CA SER A 350 -34.88 9.84 8.60
C SER A 350 -34.62 8.59 9.46
N VAL A 351 -34.58 8.83 10.77
CA VAL A 351 -34.46 7.81 11.82
C VAL A 351 -35.72 7.92 12.68
N GLY A 352 -36.68 7.03 12.45
CA GLY A 352 -38.04 7.15 12.99
C GLY A 352 -38.76 8.37 12.45
N SER A 353 -39.15 9.28 13.34
CA SER A 353 -39.78 10.57 13.01
C SER A 353 -38.80 11.75 12.90
N GLU A 354 -37.51 11.54 13.18
CA GLU A 354 -36.49 12.60 13.13
C GLU A 354 -35.84 12.64 11.74
N PRO A 355 -35.99 13.73 10.95
CA PRO A 355 -35.32 13.86 9.66
C PRO A 355 -33.81 14.02 9.83
N VAL A 356 -33.04 13.45 8.91
CA VAL A 356 -31.58 13.35 8.99
C VAL A 356 -30.95 13.90 7.72
N GLN A 357 -30.20 14.98 7.86
CA GLN A 357 -29.52 15.72 6.78
C GLN A 357 -28.05 16.01 7.12
N SER A 358 -27.49 15.28 8.08
CA SER A 358 -26.11 15.45 8.55
C SER A 358 -25.71 14.35 9.53
N ARG A 359 -24.42 14.05 9.61
CA ARG A 359 -23.86 13.12 10.61
C ARG A 359 -24.27 13.49 12.06
N SER A 360 -24.40 14.78 12.37
CA SER A 360 -24.79 15.26 13.70
C SER A 360 -26.30 15.14 13.99
N SER A 361 -27.17 15.21 12.99
CA SER A 361 -28.60 14.89 13.15
C SER A 361 -28.81 13.38 13.31
N PHE A 362 -28.10 12.55 12.56
CA PHE A 362 -28.12 11.09 12.69
C PHE A 362 -27.80 10.61 14.13
N PHE A 363 -26.64 11.02 14.68
CA PHE A 363 -26.27 10.65 16.06
C PHE A 363 -27.22 11.23 17.12
N ARG A 364 -27.87 12.37 16.85
CA ARG A 364 -28.89 12.96 17.74
C ARG A 364 -30.16 12.11 17.74
N ALA A 365 -30.62 11.64 16.58
CA ALA A 365 -31.80 10.79 16.47
C ALA A 365 -31.57 9.41 17.11
N LEU A 366 -30.40 8.79 16.89
CA LEU A 366 -30.00 7.55 17.59
C LEU A 366 -29.86 7.74 19.11
N GLY A 367 -29.42 8.92 19.57
CA GLY A 367 -29.42 9.26 20.98
C GLY A 367 -30.83 9.30 21.57
N LYS A 368 -31.77 9.97 20.88
CA LYS A 368 -33.18 10.03 21.26
C LYS A 368 -33.83 8.64 21.31
N SER A 369 -33.68 7.82 20.27
CA SER A 369 -34.32 6.49 20.23
C SER A 369 -33.84 5.57 21.35
N LYS A 370 -32.54 5.58 21.65
CA LYS A 370 -31.94 4.80 22.75
C LYS A 370 -32.40 5.26 24.14
N ILE A 371 -32.73 6.54 24.32
CA ILE A 371 -33.30 7.08 25.56
C ILE A 371 -34.79 6.74 25.69
N LEU A 372 -35.54 6.74 24.58
CA LEU A 372 -36.98 6.44 24.53
C LEU A 372 -37.29 4.93 24.52
N ASN A 373 -36.27 4.08 24.41
CA ASN A 373 -36.36 2.61 24.33
C ASN A 373 -37.37 2.10 23.29
N SER A 374 -37.52 2.83 22.18
CA SER A 374 -38.46 2.51 21.10
C SER A 374 -37.79 1.75 19.96
N SER A 375 -38.53 0.82 19.35
CA SER A 375 -38.12 0.16 18.11
C SER A 375 -38.20 1.15 16.96
N VAL A 376 -37.06 1.73 16.57
CA VAL A 376 -36.98 2.78 15.55
C VAL A 376 -36.51 2.22 14.22
N GLY A 377 -37.39 2.29 13.22
CA GLY A 377 -37.07 2.02 11.83
C GLY A 377 -36.34 3.18 11.15
N PHE A 378 -35.81 2.91 9.96
CA PHE A 378 -35.13 3.86 9.10
C PHE A 378 -35.94 4.07 7.83
N TRP A 379 -35.90 5.27 7.25
CA TRP A 379 -36.47 5.53 5.93
C TRP A 379 -35.34 5.86 4.97
N THR A 380 -35.17 5.02 3.95
CA THR A 380 -34.22 5.24 2.85
C THR A 380 -34.96 5.56 1.55
N TYR A 381 -34.23 6.16 0.61
CA TYR A 381 -34.61 6.30 -0.79
C TYR A 381 -33.51 5.62 -1.63
N PRO A 382 -33.86 4.77 -2.62
CA PRO A 382 -32.89 4.03 -3.43
C PRO A 382 -32.23 4.88 -4.52
#